data_AF-A0A1V6ADV9-F1
#
_entry.id   AF-A0A1V6ADV9-F1
#
_cell.length_a   1.000
_cell.length_b   1.000
_cell.length_c   1.000
_cell.angle_alpha   90.00
_cell.angle_beta   90.00
_cell.angle_gamma   90.00
#
_symmetry.space_group_name_H-M   'P 1'
#
loop_
_entity.id
_entity.type
_entity.pdbx_description
1 polymer ?
#
loop_
_entity_poly.entity_id
_entity_poly.type
_entity_poly.pdbx_seq_one_letter_code
_entity_poly.pdbx_strand_id
1 'polypeptide(L)'
;MNKKHGMTIVELLVGMFVIALVVYGIYNFTNNASRKATIASTKGMLRQEAQVILRAIERDVASSRVKVDEDLIDADKTEKFKSTLEFGAGSLKMEIPKTSDSVTRTLFDNVGTDGDSGAYDDVTYSWGGGILTRSGPDGTTTLGRHVKDIKKGSSDITYDGKVEIQIVTATIPIGLSNEIEHTENVIIAIRQLQNKMLESISDYKDSRNNKYWRQKIRDE
;
A
#
# COMPACT_ATOMS: atom_id res chain seq x y z
N MET A 1 -42.05 64.80 21.26
CA MET A 1 -42.46 64.09 22.49
C MET A 1 -41.61 62.83 22.58
N ASN A 2 -40.44 62.91 23.22
CA ASN A 2 -39.46 61.83 23.22
C ASN A 2 -39.71 60.94 24.44
N LYS A 3 -40.33 59.78 24.24
CA LYS A 3 -40.39 58.72 25.26
C LYS A 3 -38.97 58.18 25.44
N LYS A 4 -38.27 58.63 26.49
CA LYS A 4 -37.06 57.94 26.96
C LYS A 4 -37.52 56.64 27.63
N HIS A 5 -37.51 55.54 26.89
CA HIS A 5 -37.69 54.22 27.46
C HIS A 5 -36.40 53.86 28.21
N GLY A 6 -36.44 53.91 29.55
CA GLY A 6 -35.40 53.30 30.37
C GLY A 6 -35.50 51.80 30.23
N MET A 7 -34.46 51.18 29.67
CA MET A 7 -34.36 49.72 29.56
C MET A 7 -34.47 49.11 30.95
N THR A 8 -35.43 48.20 31.14
CA THR A 8 -35.61 47.54 32.43
C THR A 8 -34.52 46.50 32.66
N ILE A 9 -34.07 46.30 33.90
CA ILE A 9 -33.03 45.29 34.23
C ILE A 9 -33.44 43.89 33.72
N VAL A 10 -34.74 43.60 33.70
CA VAL A 10 -35.31 42.36 33.16
C VAL A 10 -35.07 42.23 31.65
N GLU A 11 -35.31 43.28 30.85
CA GLU A 11 -35.01 43.26 29.41
C GLU A 11 -33.52 43.03 29.13
N LEU A 12 -32.64 43.62 29.94
CA LEU A 12 -31.19 43.44 29.80
C LEU A 12 -30.77 41.99 30.07
N LEU A 13 -31.35 41.34 31.10
CA LEU A 13 -31.10 39.93 31.42
C LEU A 13 -31.64 38.99 30.34
N VAL A 14 -32.85 39.25 29.83
CA VAL A 14 -33.43 38.48 28.72
C VAL A 14 -32.58 38.64 27.46
N GLY A 15 -32.12 39.86 27.16
CA GLY A 15 -31.23 40.12 26.04
C GLY A 15 -29.91 39.36 26.13
N MET A 16 -29.26 39.39 27.30
CA MET A 16 -28.02 38.61 27.54
C MET A 16 -28.25 37.10 27.41
N PHE A 17 -29.37 36.59 27.90
CA PHE A 17 -29.70 35.17 27.79
C PHE A 17 -29.88 34.73 26.33
N VAL A 18 -30.59 35.52 25.52
CA VAL A 18 -30.76 35.23 24.08
C VAL A 18 -29.42 35.27 23.36
N ILE A 19 -28.57 36.27 23.64
CA ILE A 19 -27.22 36.36 23.05
C ILE A 19 -26.38 35.15 23.45
N ALA A 20 -26.41 34.74 24.72
CA ALA A 20 -25.66 33.57 25.20
C ALA A 20 -26.09 32.29 24.47
N LEU A 21 -27.38 32.09 24.24
CA LEU A 21 -27.89 30.95 23.47
C LEU A 21 -27.42 30.96 22.01
N VAL A 22 -27.45 32.14 21.37
CA VAL A 22 -26.98 32.29 19.98
C VAL A 22 -25.48 32.02 19.89
N VAL A 23 -24.68 32.60 20.78
CA VAL A 23 -23.23 32.39 20.84
C VAL A 23 -22.90 30.92 21.10
N TYR A 24 -23.62 30.26 22.02
CA TYR A 24 -23.46 28.84 22.29
C TYR A 24 -23.79 27.97 21.07
N GLY A 25 -24.87 28.30 20.35
CA GLY A 25 -25.24 27.63 19.10
C GLY A 25 -24.18 27.77 18.01
N ILE A 26 -23.69 28.99 17.78
CA ILE A 26 -22.62 29.27 16.81
C ILE A 26 -21.33 28.55 17.19
N TYR A 27 -20.97 28.57 18.48
CA TYR A 27 -19.78 27.91 19.00
C TYR A 27 -19.83 26.39 18.74
N ASN A 28 -20.93 25.73 19.12
CA ASN A 28 -21.09 24.30 18.89
C ASN A 28 -21.11 23.94 17.41
N PHE A 29 -21.78 24.73 16.57
CA PHE A 29 -21.80 24.51 15.14
C PHE A 29 -20.40 24.63 14.52
N THR A 30 -19.68 25.70 14.88
CA THR A 30 -18.32 25.95 14.38
C THR A 30 -17.36 24.86 14.84
N ASN A 31 -17.42 24.47 16.11
CA ASN A 31 -16.56 23.41 16.64
C ASN A 31 -16.83 22.07 15.93
N ASN A 32 -18.09 21.72 15.70
CA ASN A 32 -18.46 20.51 14.97
C ASN A 32 -18.03 20.55 13.50
N ALA A 33 -18.18 21.71 12.84
CA ALA A 33 -17.73 21.90 11.46
C ALA A 33 -16.21 21.77 11.35
N SER A 34 -15.46 22.42 12.24
CA SER A 34 -13.99 22.31 12.31
C SER A 34 -13.54 20.88 12.54
N ARG A 35 -14.15 20.15 13.50
CA ARG A 35 -13.83 18.73 13.74
C ARG A 35 -14.05 17.87 12.50
N LYS A 36 -15.17 18.05 11.79
CA LYS A 36 -15.44 17.33 10.53
C LYS A 36 -14.43 17.68 9.44
N ALA A 37 -14.06 18.95 9.32
CA ALA A 37 -13.06 19.41 8.37
C ALA A 37 -11.67 18.79 8.65
N THR A 38 -11.26 18.75 9.92
CA THR A 38 -10.01 18.09 10.33
C THR A 38 -10.01 16.61 9.99
N ILE A 39 -11.09 15.87 10.31
CA ILE A 39 -11.21 14.44 9.97
C ILE A 39 -11.09 14.22 8.46
N ALA A 40 -11.80 15.02 7.67
CA ALA A 40 -11.78 14.90 6.21
C ALA A 40 -10.39 15.22 5.63
N SER A 41 -9.75 16.28 6.12
CA SER A 41 -8.40 16.68 5.71
C SER A 41 -7.37 15.60 6.06
N THR A 42 -7.41 15.05 7.28
CA THR A 42 -6.51 13.95 7.68
C THR A 42 -6.73 12.72 6.82
N LYS A 43 -7.98 12.31 6.56
CA LYS A 43 -8.24 11.17 5.66
C LYS A 43 -7.69 11.40 4.26
N GLY A 44 -7.83 12.62 3.73
CA GLY A 44 -7.26 13.00 2.43
C GLY A 44 -5.73 12.89 2.40
N MET A 45 -5.06 13.39 3.44
CA MET A 45 -3.62 13.27 3.60
C MET A 45 -3.16 11.81 3.70
N LEU A 46 -3.76 11.01 4.59
CA LEU A 46 -3.43 9.59 4.76
C LEU A 46 -3.62 8.81 3.46
N ARG A 47 -4.70 9.08 2.71
CA ARG A 47 -4.92 8.49 1.38
C ARG A 47 -3.83 8.86 0.39
N GLN A 48 -3.42 10.13 0.35
CA GLN A 48 -2.37 10.58 -0.56
C GLN A 48 -1.03 9.91 -0.25
N GLU A 49 -0.66 9.81 1.04
CA GLU A 49 0.55 9.10 1.47
C GLU A 49 0.49 7.61 1.12
N ALA A 50 -0.63 6.95 1.41
CA ALA A 50 -0.84 5.56 1.05
C ALA A 50 -0.62 5.34 -0.46
N GLN A 51 -1.16 6.22 -1.32
CA GLN A 51 -0.99 6.12 -2.77
C GLN A 51 0.45 6.33 -3.25
N VAL A 52 1.20 7.26 -2.63
CA VAL A 52 2.61 7.47 -2.98
C VAL A 52 3.44 6.24 -2.63
N ILE A 53 3.23 5.70 -1.43
CA ILE A 53 3.89 4.47 -0.98
C ILE A 53 3.53 3.30 -1.90
N LEU A 54 2.24 3.14 -2.19
CA LEU A 54 1.70 2.07 -3.02
C LEU A 54 2.35 2.06 -4.40
N ARG A 55 2.49 3.21 -5.06
CA ARG A 55 3.15 3.32 -6.36
C ARG A 55 4.63 2.92 -6.31
N ALA A 56 5.32 3.26 -5.23
CA ALA A 56 6.72 2.88 -5.05
C ALA A 56 6.84 1.35 -4.87
N ILE A 57 6.01 0.75 -4.03
CA ILE A 57 5.99 -0.70 -3.82
C ILE A 57 5.53 -1.42 -5.09
N GLU A 58 4.49 -0.94 -5.77
CA GLU A 58 3.99 -1.51 -7.02
C GLU A 58 5.07 -1.58 -8.09
N ARG A 59 5.83 -0.50 -8.29
CA ARG A 59 6.91 -0.47 -9.28
C ARG A 59 7.96 -1.55 -9.00
N ASP A 60 8.39 -1.67 -7.75
CA ASP A 60 9.47 -2.57 -7.35
C ASP A 60 9.00 -4.04 -7.28
N VAL A 61 7.76 -4.29 -6.81
CA VAL A 61 7.15 -5.62 -6.82
C VAL A 61 6.88 -6.09 -8.24
N ALA A 62 6.43 -5.21 -9.13
CA ALA A 62 6.18 -5.57 -10.52
C ALA A 62 7.46 -5.96 -11.28
N SER A 63 8.61 -5.40 -10.90
CA SER A 63 9.93 -5.75 -11.44
C SER A 63 10.65 -6.84 -10.65
N SER A 64 10.07 -7.34 -9.55
CA SER A 64 10.74 -8.29 -8.67
C SER A 64 11.16 -9.57 -9.38
N ARG A 65 12.32 -10.09 -8.95
CA ARG A 65 12.92 -11.32 -9.48
C ARG A 65 12.08 -12.53 -9.12
N VAL A 66 12.13 -13.50 -10.02
CA VAL A 66 11.62 -14.85 -9.82
C VAL A 66 12.77 -15.85 -9.98
N LYS A 67 12.86 -16.81 -9.06
CA LYS A 67 13.85 -17.92 -9.05
C LYS A 67 13.13 -19.24 -9.27
N VAL A 68 13.85 -20.25 -9.75
CA VAL A 68 13.34 -21.63 -9.78
C VAL A 68 13.27 -22.16 -8.33
N ASP A 69 12.18 -22.84 -8.01
CA ASP A 69 11.99 -23.53 -6.74
C ASP A 69 12.71 -24.89 -6.84
N GLU A 70 13.95 -24.92 -6.35
CA GLU A 70 14.84 -26.08 -6.42
C GLU A 70 14.26 -27.32 -5.71
N ASP A 71 13.39 -27.12 -4.70
CA ASP A 71 12.77 -28.19 -3.91
C ASP A 71 11.69 -28.97 -4.69
N LEU A 72 11.29 -28.49 -5.87
CA LEU A 72 10.18 -29.06 -6.64
C LEU A 72 10.60 -29.59 -8.02
N ILE A 73 11.89 -29.56 -8.33
CA ILE A 73 12.47 -30.08 -9.58
C ILE A 73 12.26 -31.60 -9.71
N ASP A 74 12.12 -32.33 -8.59
CA ASP A 74 12.20 -33.80 -8.57
C ASP A 74 10.88 -34.56 -8.79
N ALA A 75 9.71 -33.91 -8.77
CA ALA A 75 8.44 -34.66 -8.78
C ALA A 75 7.78 -34.84 -10.16
N ASP A 76 7.90 -33.88 -11.08
CA ASP A 76 7.16 -33.88 -12.37
C ASP A 76 7.94 -33.23 -13.53
N LYS A 77 9.26 -32.98 -13.37
CA LYS A 77 10.09 -32.20 -14.34
C LYS A 77 9.53 -30.83 -14.72
N THR A 78 8.59 -30.30 -13.93
CA THR A 78 7.99 -28.99 -14.16
C THR A 78 8.73 -28.01 -13.28
N GLU A 79 9.53 -27.13 -13.90
CA GLU A 79 10.15 -26.01 -13.20
C GLU A 79 9.05 -25.20 -12.52
N LYS A 80 9.13 -25.06 -11.20
CA LYS A 80 8.27 -24.17 -10.45
C LYS A 80 9.02 -22.89 -10.19
N PHE A 81 8.33 -21.78 -10.30
CA PHE A 81 8.90 -20.45 -10.17
C PHE A 81 8.40 -19.82 -8.87
N LYS A 82 9.32 -19.33 -8.03
CA LYS A 82 9.03 -18.64 -6.77
C LYS A 82 9.55 -17.22 -6.83
N SER A 83 8.71 -16.26 -6.44
CA SER A 83 9.12 -14.86 -6.30
C SER A 83 10.11 -14.70 -5.15
N THR A 84 11.07 -13.78 -5.28
CA THR A 84 11.96 -13.35 -4.18
C THR A 84 11.27 -12.43 -3.16
N LEU A 85 9.97 -12.15 -3.35
CA LEU A 85 9.17 -11.35 -2.45
C LEU A 85 8.94 -12.05 -1.11
N GLU A 86 9.53 -11.50 -0.05
CA GLU A 86 9.43 -12.04 1.31
C GLU A 86 8.82 -11.00 2.25
N PHE A 87 7.69 -11.35 2.88
CA PHE A 87 7.09 -10.56 3.95
C PHE A 87 7.60 -11.04 5.30
N GLY A 88 8.27 -10.15 6.03
CA GLY A 88 8.66 -10.34 7.41
C GLY A 88 7.80 -9.49 8.36
N ALA A 89 8.05 -9.61 9.66
CA ALA A 89 7.45 -8.72 10.65
C ALA A 89 8.02 -7.30 10.46
N GLY A 90 7.21 -6.37 9.96
CA GLY A 90 7.63 -4.98 9.73
C GLY A 90 8.56 -4.78 8.53
N SER A 91 8.69 -5.77 7.65
CA SER A 91 9.56 -5.65 6.48
C SER A 91 9.05 -6.39 5.25
N LEU A 92 9.42 -5.89 4.08
CA LEU A 92 9.16 -6.50 2.78
C LEU A 92 10.47 -6.49 1.98
N LYS A 93 10.97 -7.68 1.65
CA LYS A 93 12.22 -7.86 0.92
C LYS A 93 11.95 -8.39 -0.48
N MET A 94 12.76 -8.00 -1.44
CA MET A 94 12.72 -8.49 -2.80
C MET A 94 14.05 -8.20 -3.52
N GLU A 95 14.32 -8.94 -4.58
CA GLU A 95 15.40 -8.64 -5.53
C GLU A 95 14.80 -7.90 -6.74
N ILE A 96 15.34 -6.74 -7.13
CA ILE A 96 14.93 -5.99 -8.33
C ILE A 96 16.09 -5.86 -9.34
N PRO A 97 15.83 -5.71 -10.65
CA PRO A 97 16.89 -5.51 -11.63
C PRO A 97 17.70 -4.25 -11.35
N LYS A 98 19.03 -4.32 -11.52
CA LYS A 98 19.91 -3.15 -11.43
C LYS A 98 19.53 -2.09 -12.45
N THR A 99 19.37 -0.85 -11.99
CA THR A 99 19.27 0.34 -12.85
C THR A 99 20.68 0.87 -13.16
N SER A 100 21.42 0.20 -14.04
CA SER A 100 22.63 0.80 -14.63
C SER A 100 22.24 1.68 -15.82
N ASP A 101 22.77 2.91 -15.87
CA ASP A 101 22.49 3.95 -16.88
C ASP A 101 22.80 3.57 -18.34
N SER A 102 23.40 2.40 -18.60
CA SER A 102 23.85 1.99 -19.93
C SER A 102 23.08 0.85 -20.55
N VAL A 103 22.09 0.28 -19.88
CA VAL A 103 21.27 -0.75 -20.52
C VAL A 103 19.81 -0.38 -20.31
N THR A 104 19.23 0.16 -21.37
CA THR A 104 17.84 -0.08 -21.74
C THR A 104 17.67 -1.60 -21.91
N ARG A 105 17.84 -2.38 -20.83
CA ARG A 105 17.36 -3.75 -20.78
C ARG A 105 15.88 -3.57 -20.91
N THR A 106 15.36 -3.92 -22.08
CA THR A 106 13.93 -3.99 -22.24
C THR A 106 13.44 -4.85 -21.08
N LEU A 107 12.29 -4.51 -20.48
CA LEU A 107 11.65 -5.26 -19.40
C LEU A 107 11.30 -6.72 -19.80
N PHE A 108 11.79 -7.17 -20.96
CA PHE A 108 11.56 -8.40 -21.70
C PHE A 108 12.88 -9.06 -22.14
N ASP A 109 14.05 -8.45 -21.90
CA ASP A 109 15.31 -9.11 -22.20
C ASP A 109 15.50 -10.26 -21.23
N ASN A 110 15.40 -11.47 -21.80
CA ASN A 110 15.75 -12.74 -21.20
C ASN A 110 16.88 -12.57 -20.18
N VAL A 111 16.51 -12.51 -18.89
CA VAL A 111 17.48 -12.74 -17.83
C VAL A 111 17.75 -14.23 -17.90
N GLY A 112 18.75 -14.55 -18.72
CA GLY A 112 19.25 -15.90 -18.89
C GLY A 112 19.71 -16.44 -17.54
N THR A 113 19.33 -17.69 -17.31
CA THR A 113 20.00 -18.68 -16.45
C THR A 113 20.40 -18.19 -15.05
N ASP A 114 19.71 -18.78 -14.06
CA ASP A 114 19.84 -18.81 -12.60
C ASP A 114 21.14 -18.39 -11.87
N GLY A 115 22.26 -18.14 -12.54
CA GLY A 115 23.56 -17.85 -11.94
C GLY A 115 23.96 -16.38 -11.78
N ASP A 116 23.29 -15.41 -12.39
CA ASP A 116 23.83 -14.03 -12.44
C ASP A 116 23.33 -13.15 -11.28
N SER A 117 23.82 -13.44 -10.06
CA SER A 117 23.59 -12.60 -8.86
C SER A 117 24.06 -11.15 -9.03
N GLY A 118 24.93 -10.89 -10.02
CA GLY A 118 25.40 -9.57 -10.37
C GLY A 118 24.38 -8.66 -11.07
N ALA A 119 23.21 -9.18 -11.49
CA ALA A 119 22.21 -8.43 -12.28
C ALA A 119 21.05 -7.82 -11.47
N TYR A 120 20.95 -8.15 -10.19
CA TYR A 120 19.86 -7.73 -9.30
C TYR A 120 20.41 -7.05 -8.04
N ASP A 121 19.58 -6.19 -7.46
CA ASP A 121 19.82 -5.53 -6.19
C ASP A 121 18.79 -5.97 -5.14
N ASP A 122 19.26 -6.17 -3.92
CA ASP A 122 18.40 -6.41 -2.77
C ASP A 122 17.73 -5.11 -2.33
N VAL A 123 16.40 -5.12 -2.27
CA VAL A 123 15.60 -4.03 -1.77
C VAL A 123 14.82 -4.48 -0.55
N THR A 124 14.91 -3.70 0.52
CA THR A 124 14.18 -3.92 1.76
C THR A 124 13.35 -2.70 2.10
N TYR A 125 12.04 -2.87 2.15
CA TYR A 125 11.13 -1.93 2.78
C TYR A 125 11.03 -2.27 4.26
N SER A 126 11.15 -1.27 5.12
CA SER A 126 10.99 -1.42 6.57
C SER A 126 10.01 -0.38 7.10
N TRP A 127 9.00 -0.82 7.85
CA TRP A 127 8.06 0.07 8.50
C TRP A 127 8.09 -0.09 10.01
N GLY A 128 8.15 1.04 10.70
CA GLY A 128 8.20 1.09 12.16
C GLY A 128 8.11 2.53 12.66
N GLY A 129 7.49 2.74 13.82
CA GLY A 129 7.34 4.08 14.40
C GLY A 129 6.56 5.06 13.51
N GLY A 130 5.71 4.57 12.61
CA GLY A 130 4.97 5.40 11.66
C GLY A 130 5.78 5.81 10.42
N ILE A 131 7.00 5.32 10.23
CA ILE A 131 7.86 5.68 9.11
C ILE A 131 8.08 4.45 8.24
N LEU A 132 7.98 4.63 6.92
CA LEU A 132 8.41 3.64 5.94
C LEU A 132 9.71 4.08 5.28
N THR A 133 10.70 3.21 5.31
CA THR A 133 11.96 3.37 4.61
C THR A 133 12.12 2.29 3.54
N ARG A 134 12.89 2.61 2.50
CA ARG A 134 13.37 1.68 1.48
C ARG A 134 14.88 1.74 1.47
N SER A 135 15.50 0.61 1.79
CA SER A 135 16.93 0.38 1.69
C SER A 135 17.24 -0.37 0.41
N GLY A 136 18.25 0.09 -0.32
CA GLY A 136 18.74 -0.54 -1.54
C GLY A 136 20.22 -0.18 -1.76
N PRO A 137 20.75 -0.39 -2.98
CA PRO A 137 22.16 -0.20 -3.30
C PRO A 137 22.61 1.26 -3.12
N ASP A 138 21.71 2.22 -3.38
CA ASP A 138 21.97 3.66 -3.26
C ASP A 138 21.83 4.20 -1.83
N GLY A 139 21.56 3.31 -0.86
CA GLY A 139 21.34 3.65 0.54
C GLY A 139 19.87 3.57 0.96
N THR A 140 19.56 4.21 2.09
CA THR A 140 18.22 4.17 2.70
C THR A 140 17.48 5.48 2.51
N THR A 141 16.30 5.42 1.90
CA THR A 141 15.42 6.56 1.65
C THR A 141 14.14 6.43 2.48
N THR A 142 13.68 7.53 3.06
CA THR A 142 12.35 7.58 3.70
C THR A 142 11.29 7.80 2.62
N LEU A 143 10.34 6.89 2.50
CA LEU A 143 9.30 6.93 1.48
C LEU A 143 7.99 7.53 1.96
N GLY A 144 7.68 7.38 3.24
CA GLY A 144 6.40 7.82 3.77
C GLY A 144 6.39 7.90 5.28
N ARG A 145 5.39 8.62 5.78
CA ARG A 145 5.05 8.74 7.20
C ARG A 145 3.66 8.18 7.43
N HIS A 146 3.25 8.14 8.69
CA HIS A 146 1.96 7.62 9.14
C HIS A 146 1.66 6.18 8.71
N VAL A 147 2.70 5.37 8.42
CA VAL A 147 2.53 3.95 8.05
C VAL A 147 2.36 3.13 9.31
N LYS A 148 1.17 2.58 9.50
CA LYS A 148 0.85 1.69 10.62
C LYS A 148 1.26 0.26 10.30
N ASP A 149 0.91 -0.23 9.11
CA ASP A 149 1.24 -1.58 8.70
C ASP A 149 1.20 -1.78 7.19
N ILE A 150 1.91 -2.79 6.69
CA ILE A 150 1.84 -3.26 5.31
C ILE A 150 1.64 -4.77 5.35
N LYS A 151 0.55 -5.24 4.74
CA LYS A 151 0.14 -6.64 4.80
C LYS A 151 0.05 -7.25 3.42
N LYS A 152 0.33 -8.54 3.35
CA LYS A 152 -0.04 -9.38 2.21
C LYS A 152 -1.54 -9.70 2.33
N GLY A 153 -2.32 -9.35 1.30
CA GLY A 153 -3.78 -9.54 1.31
C GLY A 153 -4.19 -11.02 1.30
N SER A 154 -3.71 -11.77 0.31
CA SER A 154 -3.85 -13.23 0.24
C SER A 154 -2.53 -13.95 0.55
N SER A 155 -2.57 -15.09 1.23
CA SER A 155 -1.38 -15.82 1.68
C SER A 155 -0.49 -16.29 0.53
N ASP A 156 -1.04 -16.43 -0.68
CA ASP A 156 -0.36 -16.99 -1.84
C ASP A 156 -0.25 -15.99 -2.98
N ILE A 157 0.89 -16.00 -3.68
CA ILE A 157 1.00 -15.35 -4.98
C ILE A 157 0.07 -16.15 -5.90
N THR A 158 -0.95 -15.47 -6.43
CA THR A 158 -1.97 -16.11 -7.27
C THR A 158 -1.35 -16.72 -8.52
N TYR A 159 -2.04 -17.69 -9.11
CA TYR A 159 -1.65 -18.37 -10.35
C TYR A 159 -1.30 -17.41 -11.50
N ASP A 160 -1.85 -16.19 -11.52
CA ASP A 160 -1.55 -15.17 -12.51
C ASP A 160 -0.28 -14.37 -12.20
N GLY A 161 0.56 -14.83 -11.25
CA GLY A 161 1.71 -14.11 -10.75
C GLY A 161 1.35 -12.79 -10.07
N LYS A 162 0.16 -12.66 -9.48
CA LYS A 162 -0.28 -11.43 -8.79
C LYS A 162 -0.18 -11.58 -7.28
N VAL A 163 0.23 -10.51 -6.61
CA VAL A 163 0.25 -10.37 -5.16
C VAL A 163 -0.67 -9.23 -4.74
N GLU A 164 -1.46 -9.45 -3.70
CA GLU A 164 -2.25 -8.40 -3.08
C GLU A 164 -1.46 -7.76 -1.94
N ILE A 165 -1.33 -6.44 -1.98
CA ILE A 165 -0.66 -5.65 -0.94
C ILE A 165 -1.67 -4.65 -0.37
N GLN A 166 -1.77 -4.65 0.95
CA GLN A 166 -2.59 -3.75 1.73
C GLN A 166 -1.69 -2.81 2.52
N ILE A 167 -1.92 -1.51 2.42
CA ILE A 167 -1.24 -0.48 3.21
C ILE A 167 -2.24 0.12 4.19
N VAL A 168 -1.88 0.13 5.46
CA VAL A 168 -2.62 0.78 6.53
C VAL A 168 -1.84 2.01 6.98
N THR A 169 -2.45 3.18 6.81
CA THR A 169 -1.92 4.46 7.30
C THR A 169 -2.78 4.96 8.46
N ALA A 170 -2.17 5.54 9.48
CA ALA A 170 -2.88 6.00 10.65
C ALA A 170 -2.20 7.21 11.32
N THR A 171 -3.02 8.12 11.85
CA THR A 171 -2.54 9.24 12.65
C THR A 171 -3.61 9.76 13.60
N ILE A 172 -3.19 10.43 14.68
CA ILE A 172 -4.07 11.14 15.60
C ILE A 172 -3.98 12.64 15.25
N PRO A 173 -5.04 13.24 14.68
CA PRO A 173 -5.02 14.66 14.33
C PRO A 173 -4.95 15.54 15.58
N ILE A 174 -4.30 16.69 15.46
CA ILE A 174 -4.26 17.69 16.52
C ILE A 174 -5.69 18.12 16.87
N GLY A 175 -6.05 18.03 18.15
CA GLY A 175 -7.38 18.39 18.65
C GLY A 175 -8.42 17.26 18.60
N LEU A 176 -8.03 16.06 18.17
CA LEU A 176 -8.85 14.85 18.23
C LEU A 176 -8.16 13.78 19.10
N SER A 177 -8.96 13.01 19.83
CA SER A 177 -8.49 11.93 20.70
C SER A 177 -8.37 10.58 19.98
N ASN A 178 -9.03 10.46 18.83
CA ASN A 178 -9.20 9.19 18.15
C ASN A 178 -8.23 9.11 16.96
N GLU A 179 -7.57 7.96 16.84
CA GLU A 179 -6.78 7.62 15.67
C GLU A 179 -7.70 7.51 14.44
N ILE A 180 -7.27 8.11 13.33
CA ILE A 180 -7.91 7.99 12.04
C ILE A 180 -7.04 7.08 11.20
N GLU A 181 -7.65 6.04 10.65
CA GLU A 181 -7.01 5.10 9.75
C GLU A 181 -7.52 5.26 8.31
N HIS A 182 -6.63 5.00 7.36
CA HIS A 182 -6.97 4.79 5.95
C HIS A 182 -6.27 3.52 5.46
N THR A 183 -7.03 2.67 4.77
CA THR A 183 -6.54 1.42 4.19
C THR A 183 -6.69 1.47 2.69
N GLU A 184 -5.61 1.17 1.98
CA GLU A 184 -5.59 1.04 0.52
C GLU A 184 -5.10 -0.36 0.14
N ASN A 185 -5.78 -1.00 -0.81
CA ASN A 185 -5.41 -2.32 -1.32
C ASN A 185 -5.04 -2.23 -2.80
N VAL A 186 -4.06 -3.00 -3.23
CA VAL A 186 -3.68 -3.14 -4.64
C VAL A 186 -3.34 -4.58 -4.96
N ILE A 187 -3.65 -4.98 -6.19
CA ILE A 187 -3.21 -6.24 -6.76
C ILE A 187 -2.12 -5.92 -7.77
N ILE A 188 -0.91 -6.39 -7.50
CA ILE A 188 0.29 -6.12 -8.32
C ILE A 188 0.70 -7.40 -9.04
N ALA A 189 0.89 -7.31 -10.35
CA ALA A 189 1.42 -8.40 -11.16
C ALA A 189 2.96 -8.41 -11.14
N ILE A 190 3.56 -9.55 -10.80
CA ILE A 190 5.00 -9.81 -10.92
C ILE A 190 5.28 -10.19 -12.38
N ARG A 191 5.84 -9.26 -13.14
CA ARG A 191 5.92 -9.38 -14.60
C ARG A 191 6.79 -10.55 -15.05
N GLN A 192 7.92 -10.78 -14.37
CA GLN A 192 8.79 -11.91 -14.67
C GLN A 192 8.06 -13.25 -14.44
N LEU A 193 7.23 -13.35 -13.39
CA LEU A 193 6.47 -14.56 -13.09
C LEU A 193 5.39 -14.81 -14.15
N GLN A 194 4.69 -13.75 -14.56
CA GLN A 194 3.69 -13.82 -15.63
C GLN A 194 4.30 -14.29 -16.95
N ASN A 195 5.45 -13.73 -17.34
CA ASN A 195 6.13 -14.12 -18.57
C ASN A 195 6.59 -15.58 -18.51
N LYS A 196 7.20 -16.01 -17.39
CA LYS A 196 7.64 -17.40 -17.21
C LYS A 196 6.47 -18.39 -17.24
N MET A 197 5.33 -18.02 -16.66
CA MET A 197 4.11 -18.82 -16.73
C MET A 197 3.56 -18.89 -18.16
N LEU A 198 3.57 -17.79 -18.92
CA LEU A 198 3.14 -17.78 -20.32
C LEU A 198 4.08 -18.59 -21.24
N GLU A 199 5.40 -18.50 -21.04
CA GLU A 199 6.40 -19.30 -21.74
C GLU A 199 6.15 -20.80 -21.50
N SER A 200 5.92 -21.20 -20.25
CA SER A 200 5.59 -22.59 -19.90
C SER A 200 4.32 -23.12 -20.57
N ILE A 201 3.38 -22.23 -20.93
CA ILE A 201 2.16 -22.56 -21.68
C ILE A 201 2.45 -22.69 -23.18
N SER A 202 3.44 -21.98 -23.73
CA SER A 202 3.77 -22.03 -25.16
C SER A 202 4.52 -23.29 -25.60
N ASP A 203 5.25 -23.94 -24.69
CA ASP A 203 5.94 -25.23 -24.94
C ASP A 203 5.01 -26.47 -24.84
N TYR A 204 3.69 -26.27 -24.79
CA TYR A 204 2.71 -27.33 -24.58
C TYR A 204 2.50 -28.25 -25.79
N LYS A 205 3.26 -29.36 -25.82
CA LYS A 205 2.73 -30.68 -26.21
C LYS A 205 2.09 -31.45 -25.05
N ASP A 206 2.18 -30.96 -23.80
CA ASP A 206 1.74 -31.72 -22.60
C ASP A 206 0.93 -30.91 -21.54
N SER A 207 0.08 -29.97 -21.97
CA SER A 207 -1.36 -30.05 -21.61
C SER A 207 -1.79 -30.28 -20.17
N ARG A 208 -1.76 -31.56 -19.85
CA ARG A 208 -2.78 -32.24 -19.05
C ARG A 208 -2.23 -32.71 -17.70
N ASN A 209 -0.92 -32.59 -17.50
CA ASN A 209 -0.24 -33.10 -16.30
C ASN A 209 0.25 -32.01 -15.34
N ASN A 210 0.15 -30.72 -15.70
CA ASN A 210 0.51 -29.67 -14.77
C ASN A 210 -0.55 -29.55 -13.66
N LYS A 211 -0.14 -29.84 -12.42
CA LYS A 211 -0.97 -29.84 -11.21
C LYS A 211 -1.75 -28.53 -11.00
N TYR A 212 -1.24 -27.39 -11.49
CA TYR A 212 -1.92 -26.09 -11.40
C TYR A 212 -3.17 -26.00 -12.30
N TRP A 213 -3.19 -26.69 -13.45
CA TRP A 213 -4.38 -26.81 -14.29
C TRP A 213 -5.48 -27.67 -13.67
N ARG A 214 -5.10 -28.69 -12.87
CA ARG A 214 -6.08 -29.48 -12.12
C ARG A 214 -6.78 -28.67 -11.03
N GLN A 215 -6.16 -27.60 -10.53
CA GLN A 215 -6.78 -26.72 -9.55
C GLN A 215 -7.85 -25.82 -10.22
N LYS A 216 -7.58 -25.32 -11.43
CA LYS A 216 -8.57 -24.62 -12.27
C LYS A 216 -9.81 -25.48 -12.57
N ILE A 217 -9.62 -26.75 -12.93
CA ILE A 217 -10.73 -27.68 -13.24
C ILE A 217 -11.52 -28.10 -11.98
N ARG A 218 -10.93 -27.97 -10.79
CA ARG A 218 -11.60 -28.36 -9.53
C ARG A 218 -12.42 -27.22 -8.91
N ASP A 219 -12.10 -25.98 -9.27
CA ASP A 219 -12.74 -24.77 -8.72
C ASP A 219 -13.74 -24.14 -9.73
N GLU A 220 -13.90 -24.70 -10.94
CA GLU A 220 -15.02 -24.48 -11.89
C GLU A 220 -16.07 -25.59 -11.77
#